data_AF-A0A8S4RMI5-F1
#
_entry.id   AF-A0A8S4RMI5-F1
#
_cell.length_a   1.000
_cell.length_b   1.000
_cell.length_c   1.000
_cell.angle_alpha   90.00
_cell.angle_beta   90.00
_cell.angle_gamma   90.00
#
_symmetry.space_group_name_H-M   'P 1'
#
loop_
_entity.id
_entity.type
_entity.pdbx_description
1 polymer ?
#
loop_
_entity_poly.entity_id
_entity_poly.type
_entity_poly.pdbx_seq_one_letter_code
_entity_poly.pdbx_strand_id
1 'polypeptide(L)'
;MRRFVEERVTDIALRVAKWQWAGHIVRRTDGRWGSKVLEWQPRTGKRSVGRPQTRVTDDIKRVAGSRWIQAVQNRGVWNAPKKTYVQQWTSIG
;
A
#
# COMPACT_ATOMS: atom_id res chain seq x y z
N MET A 1 -27.18 -10.84 4.02
CA MET A 1 -26.65 -10.69 2.65
C MET A 1 -26.17 -9.27 2.31
N ARG A 2 -26.97 -8.20 2.49
CA ARG A 2 -26.58 -6.81 2.12
C ARG A 2 -25.30 -6.29 2.80
N ARG A 3 -25.13 -6.53 4.10
CA ARG A 3 -23.99 -6.04 4.89
C ARG A 3 -22.63 -6.52 4.35
N PHE A 4 -22.55 -7.78 3.93
CA PHE A 4 -21.32 -8.37 3.41
C PHE A 4 -20.86 -7.74 2.09
N VAL A 5 -21.79 -7.37 1.22
CA VAL A 5 -21.46 -6.69 -0.05
C VAL A 5 -20.95 -5.27 0.21
N GLU A 6 -21.56 -4.55 1.15
CA GLU A 6 -21.13 -3.22 1.60
C GLU A 6 -19.70 -3.22 2.19
N GLU A 7 -19.39 -4.21 3.03
CA GLU A 7 -18.05 -4.41 3.62
C GLU A 7 -16.98 -4.70 2.55
N ARG A 8 -17.32 -5.42 1.47
CA ARG A 8 -16.38 -5.70 0.38
C ARG A 8 -16.13 -4.49 -0.52
N VAL A 9 -17.18 -3.73 -0.84
CA VAL A 9 -17.05 -2.49 -1.63
C VAL A 9 -16.19 -1.46 -0.89
N THR A 10 -16.37 -1.33 0.43
CA THR A 10 -15.56 -0.45 1.28
C THR A 10 -14.10 -0.88 1.36
N ASP A 11 -13.80 -2.18 1.50
CA ASP A 11 -12.40 -2.66 1.47
C ASP A 11 -11.71 -2.33 0.14
N ILE A 12 -12.37 -2.54 -1.00
CA ILE A 12 -11.84 -2.19 -2.33
C ILE A 12 -11.52 -0.69 -2.42
N ALA A 13 -12.44 0.15 -1.97
CA ALA A 13 -12.25 1.60 -1.94
C ALA A 13 -11.04 1.99 -1.08
N LEU A 14 -10.86 1.35 0.09
CA LEU A 14 -9.70 1.56 0.95
C LEU A 14 -8.39 1.16 0.27
N ARG A 15 -8.35 0.07 -0.52
CA ARG A 15 -7.15 -0.31 -1.30
C ARG A 15 -6.81 0.72 -2.36
N VAL A 16 -7.82 1.18 -3.10
CA VAL A 16 -7.63 2.24 -4.12
C VAL A 16 -7.07 3.51 -3.48
N ALA A 17 -7.65 3.94 -2.36
CA ALA A 17 -7.22 5.12 -1.61
C ALA A 17 -5.79 4.96 -1.08
N LYS A 18 -5.45 3.78 -0.53
CA LYS A 18 -4.09 3.48 -0.05
C LYS A 18 -3.05 3.60 -1.16
N TRP A 19 -3.31 3.06 -2.35
CA TRP A 19 -2.40 3.17 -3.51
C TRP A 19 -2.20 4.63 -3.93
N GLN A 20 -3.29 5.39 -4.01
CA GLN A 20 -3.22 6.81 -4.38
C GLN A 20 -2.47 7.63 -3.33
N TRP A 21 -2.75 7.39 -2.05
CA TRP A 21 -2.09 8.03 -0.92
C TRP A 21 -0.59 7.76 -0.96
N ALA A 22 -0.16 6.51 -1.07
CA ALA A 22 1.27 6.17 -1.10
C ALA A 22 2.01 6.88 -2.23
N GLY A 23 1.43 6.88 -3.44
CA GLY A 23 2.02 7.60 -4.58
C GLY A 23 2.03 9.12 -4.38
N HIS A 24 0.98 9.68 -3.76
CA HIS A 24 0.93 11.10 -3.44
C HIS A 24 2.01 11.50 -2.44
N ILE A 25 2.16 10.76 -1.34
CA ILE A 25 3.15 11.04 -0.30
C ILE A 25 4.57 11.01 -0.86
N VAL A 26 4.95 9.98 -1.62
CA VAL A 26 6.32 9.85 -2.17
C VAL A 26 6.67 10.97 -3.16
N ARG A 27 5.68 11.53 -3.87
CA ARG A 27 5.89 12.68 -4.77
C ARG A 27 5.97 14.01 -4.03
N ARG A 28 5.54 14.08 -2.77
CA ARG A 28 5.68 15.30 -1.97
C ARG A 28 7.11 15.45 -1.48
N THR A 29 7.61 16.68 -1.57
CA THR A 29 8.96 17.08 -1.12
C THR A 29 8.92 18.00 0.09
N ASP A 30 7.75 18.18 0.71
CA ASP A 30 7.49 19.19 1.76
C ASP A 30 7.88 18.73 3.19
N GLY A 31 8.61 17.62 3.32
CA GLY A 31 9.14 17.15 4.60
C GLY A 31 8.09 16.75 5.64
N ARG A 32 6.81 16.61 5.25
CA ARG A 32 5.73 16.26 6.18
C ARG A 32 5.85 14.84 6.72
N TRP A 33 5.16 14.59 7.82
CA TRP A 33 5.13 13.32 8.54
C TRP A 33 4.72 12.11 7.68
N GLY A 34 3.96 12.32 6.59
CA GLY A 34 3.53 11.24 5.71
C GLY A 34 4.68 10.39 5.16
N SER A 35 5.79 11.02 4.75
CA SER A 35 6.95 10.28 4.24
C SER A 35 7.62 9.46 5.35
N LYS A 36 7.70 10.04 6.57
CA LYS A 36 8.18 9.32 7.76
C LYS A 36 7.32 8.12 8.10
N VAL A 37 6.00 8.23 7.94
CA VAL A 37 5.05 7.11 8.18
C VAL A 37 5.23 5.99 7.14
N LEU A 38 5.45 6.33 5.87
CA LEU A 38 5.70 5.33 4.82
C LEU A 38 7.01 4.56 5.04
N GLU A 39 8.06 5.26 5.47
CA GLU A 39 9.38 4.70 5.73
C GLU A 39 9.52 4.10 7.14
N TRP A 40 8.49 4.27 7.98
CA TRP A 40 8.59 3.92 9.39
C TRP A 40 8.89 2.43 9.57
N GLN A 41 10.08 2.17 10.12
CA GLN A 41 10.53 0.86 10.54
C GLN A 41 10.83 0.90 12.04
N PRO A 42 10.18 0.04 12.84
CA PRO A 42 10.52 -0.08 14.25
C PRO A 42 11.96 -0.60 14.37
N ARG A 43 12.83 0.20 15.02
CA ARG A 43 14.28 -0.07 15.15
C ARG A 43 14.64 -0.88 16.39
N THR A 44 13.71 -1.11 17.31
CA THR A 44 13.97 -1.70 18.63
C THR A 44 12.93 -2.78 18.97
N GLY A 45 13.40 -3.94 19.47
CA GLY A 45 12.58 -5.03 20.02
C GLY A 45 12.67 -6.37 19.27
N LYS A 46 12.86 -7.49 19.99
CA LYS A 46 12.58 -8.84 19.50
C LYS A 46 11.07 -9.07 19.58
N ARG A 47 10.46 -9.61 18.51
CA ARG A 47 9.00 -9.86 18.45
C ARG A 47 8.68 -11.35 18.59
N SER A 48 7.47 -11.66 19.05
CA SER A 48 6.97 -13.03 19.14
C SER A 48 6.89 -13.69 17.75
N VAL A 49 7.18 -14.98 17.72
CA VAL A 49 7.10 -15.82 16.53
C VAL A 49 5.62 -16.06 16.22
N GLY A 50 5.16 -15.72 15.01
CA GLY A 50 3.79 -16.06 14.58
C GLY A 50 3.23 -15.20 13.44
N ARG A 51 3.36 -13.86 13.50
CA ARG A 51 2.87 -12.98 12.41
C ARG A 51 4.04 -12.28 11.72
N PRO A 52 4.26 -12.51 10.41
CA PRO A 52 5.23 -11.74 9.64
C PRO A 52 4.93 -10.24 9.75
N GLN A 53 5.96 -9.42 9.84
CA GLN A 53 5.82 -7.97 9.79
C GLN A 53 5.33 -7.56 8.39
N THR A 54 4.02 -7.48 8.16
CA THR A 54 3.53 -6.83 6.93
C THR A 54 3.54 -5.33 7.16
N ARG A 55 4.58 -4.66 6.67
CA ARG A 55 4.62 -3.19 6.64
C ARG A 55 3.54 -2.69 5.69
N VAL A 56 3.07 -1.47 5.93
CA VAL A 56 2.11 -0.77 5.04
C VAL A 56 2.63 -0.67 3.61
N THR A 57 3.95 -0.71 3.41
CA THR A 57 4.60 -0.68 2.09
C THR A 57 4.88 -2.05 1.49
N ASP A 58 4.76 -3.15 2.24
CA ASP A 58 5.16 -4.47 1.75
C ASP A 58 4.19 -5.00 0.68
N ASP A 59 2.89 -4.71 0.80
CA ASP A 59 1.92 -5.03 -0.25
C ASP A 59 2.12 -4.18 -1.51
N ILE A 60 2.54 -2.92 -1.35
CA ILE A 60 2.94 -2.07 -2.48
C ILE A 60 4.20 -2.62 -3.14
N LYS A 61 5.23 -2.94 -2.37
CA LYS A 61 6.50 -3.53 -2.87
C LYS A 61 6.28 -4.84 -3.58
N ARG A 62 5.36 -5.68 -3.11
CA ARG A 62 5.05 -6.96 -3.76
C ARG A 62 4.46 -6.79 -5.15
N VAL A 63 3.75 -5.68 -5.41
CA VAL A 63 3.09 -5.42 -6.70
C VAL A 63 3.88 -4.50 -7.62
N ALA A 64 4.51 -3.44 -7.08
CA ALA A 64 5.31 -2.48 -7.85
C ALA A 64 6.82 -2.75 -7.84
N GLY A 65 7.28 -3.77 -7.11
CA GLY A 65 8.69 -4.14 -6.98
C GLY A 65 9.46 -3.29 -5.94
N SER A 66 10.73 -3.64 -5.74
CA SER A 66 11.61 -2.98 -4.76
C SER A 66 11.89 -1.51 -5.10
N ARG A 67 11.91 -1.16 -6.39
CA ARG A 67 12.12 0.21 -6.91
C ARG A 67 10.84 1.04 -7.00
N TRP A 68 9.76 0.64 -6.32
CA TRP A 68 8.47 1.34 -6.39
C TRP A 68 8.56 2.85 -6.06
N ILE A 69 9.45 3.28 -5.16
CA ILE A 69 9.67 4.71 -4.84
C ILE A 69 10.09 5.50 -6.08
N GLN A 70 10.94 4.92 -6.94
CA GLN A 70 11.35 5.52 -8.22
C GLN A 70 10.20 5.46 -9.24
N ALA A 71 9.52 4.30 -9.31
CA ALA A 71 8.39 4.09 -10.21
C ALA A 71 7.24 5.08 -9.96
N VAL A 72 7.04 5.51 -8.71
CA VAL A 72 6.02 6.50 -8.32
C VAL A 72 6.20 7.85 -9.03
N GLN A 73 7.43 8.25 -9.38
CA GLN A 73 7.68 9.53 -10.02
C GLN A 73 7.01 9.60 -11.41
N ASN A 74 7.02 8.50 -12.16
CA ASN A 74 6.28 8.38 -13.40
C ASN A 74 4.85 7.89 -13.13
N ARG A 75 3.86 8.77 -13.31
CA ARG A 75 2.45 8.43 -13.06
C ARG A 75 1.93 7.29 -13.92
N GLY A 76 2.39 7.15 -15.16
CA GLY A 76 2.00 6.05 -16.05
C GLY A 76 2.49 4.71 -15.51
N VAL A 77 3.78 4.66 -15.15
CA VAL A 77 4.40 3.47 -14.54
C VAL A 77 3.77 3.15 -13.18
N TRP A 78 3.44 4.15 -12.37
CA TRP A 78 2.77 3.97 -11.08
C TRP A 78 1.32 3.49 -11.17
N ASN A 79 0.60 3.91 -12.20
CA ASN A 79 -0.80 3.54 -12.39
C ASN A 79 -0.96 2.15 -13.02
N ALA A 80 0.01 1.71 -13.83
CA ALA A 80 -0.04 0.42 -14.50
C ALA A 80 -0.33 -0.77 -13.55
N PRO A 81 0.37 -0.94 -12.41
CA PRO A 81 0.13 -2.07 -11.51
C PRO A 81 -1.01 -1.84 -10.50
N LYS A 82 -1.68 -0.67 -10.52
CA LYS A 82 -2.80 -0.36 -9.60
C LYS A 82 -3.95 -1.38 -9.71
N LYS A 83 -4.26 -1.82 -10.93
CA LYS A 83 -5.31 -2.82 -11.16
C LYS A 83 -4.97 -4.15 -10.49
N THR A 84 -3.75 -4.63 -10.69
CA THR A 84 -3.22 -5.85 -10.07
C THR A 84 -3.23 -5.75 -8.55
N TYR A 85 -2.87 -4.58 -8.00
CA TYR A 85 -2.90 -4.34 -6.57
C TYR A 85 -4.30 -4.51 -5.98
N VAL A 86 -5.33 -3.92 -6.60
CA VAL A 86 -6.72 -4.07 -6.12
C VAL A 86 -7.21 -5.50 -6.30
N GLN A 87 -6.90 -6.13 -7.45
CA GLN A 87 -7.34 -7.48 -7.77
C GLN A 87 -6.85 -8.54 -6.78
N GLN A 88 -5.64 -8.36 -6.26
CA GLN A 88 -5.04 -9.26 -5.29
C GLN A 88 -5.77 -9.28 -3.93
N TRP A 89 -6.64 -8.31 -3.64
CA TRP A 89 -7.50 -8.30 -2.46
C TRP A 89 -8.95 -8.72 -2.78
N THR A 90 -9.33 -8.75 -4.05
CA THR A 90 -10.63 -9.27 -4.50
C THR A 90 -10.61 -10.78 -4.77
N SER A 91 -9.44 -11.35 -5.13
CA SER A 91 -9.29 -12.78 -5.44
C SER A 91 -9.16 -13.69 -4.21
N ILE A 92 -9.00 -13.11 -3.02
CA ILE A 92 -9.02 -13.84 -1.76
C ILE A 92 -10.48 -13.89 -1.32
N GLY A 93 -11.11 -15.02 -1.65
CA GLY A 93 -12.43 -15.46 -1.23
C GLY A 93 -12.33 -16.92 -0.84
#